data_AF-A0A0P1AXT3-F1
#
_entry.id   AF-A0A0P1AXT3-F1
#
_cell.length_a   1.000
_cell.length_b   1.000
_cell.length_c   1.000
_cell.angle_alpha   90.00
_cell.angle_beta   90.00
_cell.angle_gamma   90.00
#
_symmetry.space_group_name_H-M   'P 1'
#
loop_
_entity.id
_entity.type
_entity.pdbx_description
1 polymer ?
#
loop_
_entity_poly.entity_id
_entity_poly.type
_entity_poly.pdbx_seq_one_letter_code
_entity_poly.pdbx_strand_id
1 'polypeptide(L)'
;MTSIAVTYRTTLDGELRAFMIAQLIKYLLFMRGQIPCLYDELVKVVQRNQEEVGQKLRRQRLPSSGSLKKAIKCVEASELLLSEQINAVFSLQVQKMVLVFGPSLISPREVVILEFKEPNTMVEEDKATSCSMIHSPVSSCEALNLSPTRSRAKLMQMCTKKLMRAVFTQAMEQFTSPLSATKLHIAVLAERQAARIPGFLPKQNFKLRLPKKKRAYNIVITDRVDRTKMDDQFGVNQDQSNRTSNGQSQSPFIAPPHNLEFMWYVLEKPVPGFSDVITTDSKRQRNLR
;
A
#
# COMPACT_ATOMS: atom_id res chain seq x y z
N MET A 1 -1.60 10.55 -17.47
CA MET A 1 -1.58 9.77 -16.22
C MET A 1 -2.22 10.64 -15.18
N THR A 2 -3.25 10.18 -14.48
CA THR A 2 -3.88 10.99 -13.43
C THR A 2 -3.04 10.89 -12.18
N SER A 3 -2.80 12.00 -11.49
CA SER A 3 -2.08 12.03 -10.23
C SER A 3 -3.03 12.39 -9.09
N ILE A 4 -3.03 11.58 -8.03
CA ILE A 4 -3.77 11.76 -6.78
C ILE A 4 -2.74 12.05 -5.70
N ALA A 5 -2.78 13.21 -5.07
CA ALA A 5 -1.87 13.56 -3.98
C ALA A 5 -2.57 13.39 -2.62
N VAL A 6 -1.91 12.71 -1.68
CA VAL A 6 -2.41 12.51 -0.31
C VAL A 6 -1.32 12.87 0.69
N THR A 7 -1.52 13.98 1.40
CA THR A 7 -0.56 14.49 2.39
C THR A 7 -1.01 14.16 3.80
N TYR A 8 -0.14 13.58 4.61
CA TYR A 8 -0.36 13.28 6.02
C TYR A 8 0.39 14.26 6.91
N ARG A 9 -0.11 14.51 8.12
CA ARG A 9 0.57 15.36 9.14
C ARG A 9 1.37 14.53 10.14
N THR A 10 1.47 13.23 9.90
CA THR A 10 1.95 12.23 10.84
C THR A 10 2.91 11.33 10.10
N THR A 11 3.98 10.95 10.77
CA THR A 11 4.98 10.06 10.21
C THR A 11 4.38 8.73 9.79
N LEU A 12 4.68 8.34 8.55
CA LEU A 12 4.20 7.10 7.95
C LEU A 12 5.29 6.05 8.02
N ASP A 13 5.40 5.40 9.18
CA ASP A 13 6.30 4.26 9.36
C ASP A 13 5.95 3.07 8.44
N GLY A 14 6.83 2.08 8.38
CA GLY A 14 6.66 0.91 7.52
C GLY A 14 5.35 0.15 7.79
N GLU A 15 5.02 -0.07 9.06
CA GLU A 15 3.82 -0.79 9.48
C GLU A 15 2.52 -0.04 9.09
N LEU A 16 2.47 1.28 9.29
CA LEU A 16 1.33 2.11 8.90
C LEU A 16 1.16 2.13 7.38
N ARG A 17 2.27 2.26 6.61
CA ARG A 17 2.23 2.17 5.14
C ARG A 17 1.73 0.80 4.69
N ALA A 18 2.26 -0.28 5.26
CA ALA A 18 1.83 -1.65 4.98
C ALA A 18 0.32 -1.82 5.20
N PHE A 19 -0.19 -1.37 6.36
CA PHE A 19 -1.60 -1.44 6.68
C PHE A 19 -2.46 -0.67 5.67
N MET A 20 -2.10 0.57 5.35
CA MET A 20 -2.83 1.39 4.39
C MET A 20 -2.88 0.76 3.00
N ILE A 21 -1.75 0.22 2.53
CA ILE A 21 -1.65 -0.45 1.23
C ILE A 21 -2.46 -1.74 1.21
N ALA A 22 -2.46 -2.54 2.29
CA ALA A 22 -3.27 -3.74 2.38
C ALA A 22 -4.77 -3.41 2.20
N GLN A 23 -5.24 -2.35 2.84
CA GLN A 23 -6.62 -1.88 2.71
C GLN A 23 -6.92 -1.35 1.30
N LEU A 24 -5.98 -0.63 0.69
CA LEU A 24 -6.10 -0.16 -0.69
C LEU A 24 -6.19 -1.34 -1.68
N ILE A 25 -5.39 -2.39 -1.51
CA ILE A 25 -5.44 -3.59 -2.37
C ILE A 25 -6.80 -4.29 -2.25
N LYS A 26 -7.29 -4.53 -1.03
CA LYS A 26 -8.63 -5.11 -0.80
C LYS A 26 -9.71 -4.32 -1.54
N TYR A 27 -9.66 -3.00 -1.42
CA TYR A 27 -10.59 -2.11 -2.09
C TYR A 27 -10.48 -2.16 -3.62
N LEU A 28 -9.28 -2.09 -4.17
CA LEU A 28 -9.06 -2.13 -5.62
C LEU A 28 -9.47 -3.47 -6.23
N LEU A 29 -9.26 -4.59 -5.53
CA LEU A 29 -9.75 -5.90 -5.97
C LEU A 29 -11.27 -5.88 -6.16
N PHE A 30 -12.01 -5.30 -5.22
CA PHE A 30 -13.47 -5.17 -5.33
C PHE A 30 -13.88 -4.17 -6.41
N MET A 31 -13.38 -2.93 -6.34
CA MET A 31 -13.77 -1.84 -7.25
C MET A 31 -13.44 -2.12 -8.72
N ARG A 32 -12.39 -2.91 -8.99
CA ARG A 32 -12.01 -3.30 -10.35
C ARG A 32 -12.62 -4.63 -10.78
N GLY A 33 -13.60 -5.17 -10.04
CA GLY A 33 -14.31 -6.39 -10.39
C GLY A 33 -13.42 -7.64 -10.41
N GLN A 34 -12.35 -7.65 -9.61
CA GLN A 34 -11.46 -8.79 -9.45
C GLN A 34 -11.95 -9.77 -8.38
N ILE A 35 -12.90 -9.34 -7.55
CA ILE A 35 -13.67 -10.19 -6.62
C ILE A 35 -15.15 -9.73 -6.65
N PRO A 36 -16.11 -10.63 -6.43
CA PRO A 36 -17.53 -10.33 -6.59
C PRO A 36 -18.17 -9.58 -5.40
N CYS A 37 -17.49 -9.51 -4.26
CA CYS A 37 -17.97 -8.87 -3.03
C CYS A 37 -16.80 -8.26 -2.25
N LEU A 38 -17.08 -7.63 -1.10
CA LEU A 38 -16.02 -7.09 -0.26
C LEU A 38 -15.09 -8.22 0.22
N TYR A 39 -13.80 -7.92 0.35
CA TYR A 39 -12.79 -8.92 0.69
C TYR A 39 -13.12 -9.68 1.99
N ASP A 40 -13.53 -8.97 3.04
CA ASP A 40 -13.84 -9.60 4.33
C ASP A 40 -15.10 -10.48 4.26
N GLU A 41 -16.03 -10.19 3.35
CA GLU A 41 -17.18 -11.07 3.07
C GLU A 41 -16.74 -12.33 2.31
N LEU A 42 -15.83 -12.18 1.34
CA LEU A 42 -15.26 -13.28 0.57
C LEU A 42 -14.53 -14.27 1.50
N VAL A 43 -13.73 -13.77 2.45
CA VAL A 43 -13.06 -14.60 3.46
C VAL A 43 -14.09 -15.43 4.26
N LYS A 44 -15.17 -14.80 4.74
CA LYS A 44 -16.24 -15.51 5.47
C LYS A 44 -16.94 -16.57 4.62
N VAL A 45 -17.07 -16.35 3.31
CA VAL A 45 -17.66 -17.34 2.38
C VAL A 45 -16.73 -18.54 2.20
N VAL A 46 -15.42 -18.29 2.07
CA VAL A 46 -14.41 -19.36 1.94
C VAL A 46 -14.31 -20.18 3.24
N GLN A 47 -14.26 -19.52 4.40
CA GLN A 47 -14.19 -20.18 5.72
C GLN A 47 -15.40 -21.09 5.97
N ARG A 48 -16.63 -20.59 5.76
CA ARG A 48 -17.85 -21.41 5.88
C ARG A 48 -17.83 -22.65 4.99
N ASN A 49 -17.36 -22.51 3.75
CA ASN A 49 -17.22 -23.66 2.85
C ASN A 49 -16.17 -24.68 3.34
N GLN A 50 -15.05 -24.22 3.90
CA GLN A 50 -14.03 -25.11 4.46
C GLN A 50 -14.55 -25.88 5.68
N GLU A 51 -15.30 -25.23 6.57
CA GLU A 51 -15.95 -25.86 7.73
C GLU A 51 -16.96 -26.93 7.30
N GLU A 52 -17.81 -26.63 6.31
CA GLU A 52 -18.80 -27.58 5.78
C GLU A 52 -18.13 -28.80 5.13
N VAL A 53 -17.02 -28.61 4.41
CA VAL A 53 -16.27 -29.72 3.80
C VAL A 53 -15.62 -30.59 4.87
N GLY A 54 -15.13 -30.00 5.96
CA GLY A 54 -14.59 -30.73 7.11
C GLY A 54 -15.63 -31.62 7.79
N GLN A 55 -16.87 -31.14 7.93
CA GLN A 55 -17.96 -31.91 8.54
C GLN A 55 -18.57 -32.98 7.61
N LYS A 56 -18.61 -32.75 6.29
CA LYS A 56 -19.26 -33.64 5.32
C LYS A 56 -18.38 -34.77 4.77
N LEU A 57 -17.16 -34.96 5.30
CA LEU A 57 -16.22 -36.03 4.90
C LEU A 57 -16.78 -37.48 5.00
N ARG A 58 -17.99 -37.69 5.54
CA ARG A 58 -18.67 -39.00 5.55
C ARG A 58 -19.68 -39.24 4.41
N ARG A 59 -20.07 -38.25 3.61
CA ARG A 59 -21.08 -38.46 2.53
C ARG A 59 -20.67 -37.74 1.24
N GLN A 60 -20.25 -38.54 0.25
CA GLN A 60 -20.03 -38.26 -1.18
C GLN A 60 -19.72 -36.81 -1.57
N ARG A 61 -18.45 -36.59 -1.98
CA ARG A 61 -17.97 -35.33 -2.56
C ARG A 61 -18.60 -35.09 -3.94
N LEU A 62 -19.56 -34.18 -4.02
CA LEU A 62 -19.85 -33.50 -5.28
C LEU A 62 -18.68 -32.55 -5.61
N PRO A 63 -18.33 -32.40 -6.90
CA PRO A 63 -17.25 -31.51 -7.31
C PRO A 63 -17.57 -30.07 -6.90
N SER A 64 -16.70 -29.47 -6.09
CA SER A 64 -16.84 -28.06 -5.71
C SER A 64 -16.93 -27.20 -6.96
N SER A 65 -17.89 -26.27 -6.96
CA SER A 65 -18.14 -25.36 -8.07
C SER A 65 -16.85 -24.65 -8.48
N GLY A 66 -16.64 -24.48 -9.80
CA GLY A 66 -15.42 -23.87 -10.32
C GLY A 66 -15.14 -22.47 -9.76
N SER A 67 -16.20 -21.70 -9.43
CA SER A 67 -16.10 -20.37 -8.82
C SER A 67 -15.59 -20.42 -7.38
N LEU A 68 -16.00 -21.40 -6.57
CA LEU A 68 -15.50 -21.55 -5.20
C LEU A 68 -14.00 -21.89 -5.18
N LYS A 69 -13.53 -22.75 -6.10
CA LYS A 69 -12.08 -23.04 -6.22
C LYS A 69 -11.27 -21.80 -6.55
N LYS A 70 -11.80 -20.90 -7.40
CA LYS A 70 -11.17 -19.61 -7.70
C LYS A 70 -11.17 -18.68 -6.48
N ALA A 71 -12.28 -18.62 -5.75
CA ALA A 71 -12.41 -17.86 -4.52
C ALA A 71 -11.38 -18.29 -3.47
N ILE A 72 -11.24 -19.60 -3.22
CA ILE A 72 -10.25 -20.16 -2.29
C ILE A 72 -8.84 -19.72 -2.70
N LYS A 73 -8.45 -19.92 -3.98
CA LYS A 73 -7.12 -19.51 -4.48
C LYS A 73 -6.87 -18.01 -4.36
N CYS A 74 -7.90 -17.19 -4.62
CA CYS A 74 -7.82 -15.74 -4.49
C CYS A 74 -7.58 -15.34 -3.03
N VAL A 75 -8.36 -15.91 -2.09
CA VAL A 75 -8.22 -15.64 -0.65
C VAL A 75 -6.88 -16.12 -0.14
N GLU A 76 -6.45 -17.34 -0.45
CA GLU A 76 -5.13 -17.87 -0.02
C GLU A 76 -3.98 -16.98 -0.51
N ALA A 77 -3.98 -16.60 -1.80
CA ALA A 77 -2.95 -15.72 -2.34
C ALA A 77 -3.00 -14.31 -1.74
N SER A 78 -4.20 -13.80 -1.46
CA SER A 78 -4.39 -12.47 -0.87
C SER A 78 -3.99 -12.45 0.60
N GLU A 79 -4.37 -13.45 1.40
CA GLU A 79 -4.00 -13.54 2.80
C GLU A 79 -2.48 -13.58 2.94
N LEU A 80 -1.79 -14.46 2.19
CA LEU A 80 -0.33 -14.53 2.20
C LEU A 80 0.32 -13.18 1.85
N LEU A 81 -0.21 -12.48 0.86
CA LEU A 81 0.25 -11.16 0.47
C LEU A 81 0.03 -10.13 1.58
N LEU A 82 -1.19 -10.04 2.10
CA LEU A 82 -1.64 -8.98 3.00
C LEU A 82 -1.12 -9.14 4.43
N SER A 83 -0.94 -10.37 4.91
CA SER A 83 -0.51 -10.66 6.28
C SER A 83 1.02 -10.69 6.43
N GLU A 84 1.73 -11.27 5.46
CA GLU A 84 3.18 -11.53 5.59
C GLU A 84 4.00 -10.68 4.63
N GLN A 85 3.72 -10.78 3.32
CA GLN A 85 4.64 -10.28 2.30
C GLN A 85 4.68 -8.74 2.23
N ILE A 86 3.54 -8.07 2.39
CA ILE A 86 3.48 -6.60 2.45
C ILE A 86 4.22 -6.10 3.70
N ASN A 87 4.00 -6.70 4.86
CA ASN A 87 4.70 -6.29 6.08
C ASN A 87 6.22 -6.49 5.95
N ALA A 88 6.64 -7.60 5.37
CA ALA A 88 8.05 -7.88 5.12
C ALA A 88 8.71 -6.86 4.18
N VAL A 89 8.06 -6.49 3.06
CA VAL A 89 8.65 -5.52 2.12
C VAL A 89 8.65 -4.09 2.68
N PHE A 90 7.64 -3.71 3.46
CA PHE A 90 7.57 -2.39 4.10
C PHE A 90 8.38 -2.28 5.39
N SER A 91 9.03 -3.36 5.82
CA SER A 91 10.12 -3.29 6.81
C SER A 91 11.38 -2.62 6.22
N LEU A 92 11.44 -2.46 4.89
CA LEU A 92 12.48 -1.74 4.17
C LEU A 92 12.05 -0.31 3.84
N GLN A 93 13.01 0.52 3.42
CA GLN A 93 12.67 1.80 2.83
C GLN A 93 12.07 1.61 1.43
N VAL A 94 10.75 1.73 1.32
CA VAL A 94 10.01 1.65 0.06
C VAL A 94 9.85 3.04 -0.56
N GLN A 95 10.35 3.23 -1.77
CA GLN A 95 10.19 4.46 -2.55
C GLN A 95 8.93 4.42 -3.41
N LYS A 96 8.69 3.29 -4.09
CA LYS A 96 7.54 3.11 -4.99
C LYS A 96 6.93 1.72 -4.88
N MET A 97 5.63 1.61 -5.06
CA MET A 97 4.93 0.34 -5.24
C MET A 97 4.02 0.43 -6.46
N VAL A 98 3.99 -0.62 -7.26
CA VAL A 98 3.24 -0.68 -8.51
C VAL A 98 2.29 -1.86 -8.44
N LEU A 99 1.00 -1.57 -8.56
CA LEU A 99 -0.08 -2.55 -8.67
C LEU A 99 -0.47 -2.65 -10.14
N VAL A 100 -0.29 -3.83 -10.74
CA VAL A 100 -0.54 -4.06 -12.16
C VAL A 100 -1.66 -5.08 -12.33
N PHE A 101 -2.79 -4.65 -12.89
CA PHE A 101 -3.84 -5.56 -13.31
C PHE A 101 -3.59 -5.97 -14.76
N GLY A 102 -3.40 -7.27 -14.98
CA GLY A 102 -3.20 -7.81 -16.32
C GLY A 102 -2.73 -9.27 -16.33
N PRO A 103 -2.60 -9.87 -17.52
CA PRO A 103 -2.07 -11.22 -17.63
C PRO A 103 -0.61 -11.32 -17.18
N SER A 104 0.18 -10.27 -17.32
CA SER A 104 1.59 -10.19 -16.88
C SER A 104 2.04 -8.74 -16.67
N LEU A 105 3.20 -8.55 -16.01
CA LEU A 105 3.86 -7.25 -15.85
C LEU A 105 4.30 -6.60 -17.18
N ILE A 106 4.53 -7.38 -18.23
CA ILE A 106 4.93 -6.86 -19.55
C ILE A 106 3.75 -6.48 -20.45
N SER A 107 2.53 -6.85 -20.04
CA SER A 107 1.29 -6.61 -20.79
C SER A 107 0.19 -6.12 -19.84
N PRO A 108 0.38 -4.96 -19.20
CA PRO A 108 -0.57 -4.41 -18.25
C PRO A 108 -1.87 -3.98 -18.95
N ARG A 109 -3.01 -4.19 -18.29
CA ARG A 109 -4.29 -3.60 -18.69
C ARG A 109 -4.56 -2.30 -17.94
N GLU A 110 -4.10 -2.25 -16.70
CA GLU A 110 -4.23 -1.10 -15.81
C GLU A 110 -3.09 -1.10 -14.79
N VAL A 111 -2.60 0.09 -14.44
CA VAL A 111 -1.48 0.27 -13.51
C VAL A 111 -1.82 1.35 -12.49
N VAL A 112 -1.63 1.05 -11.21
CA VAL A 112 -1.66 2.01 -10.12
C VAL A 112 -0.26 2.10 -9.53
N ILE A 113 0.36 3.27 -9.63
CA ILE A 113 1.67 3.59 -9.06
C ILE A 113 1.43 4.32 -7.74
N LEU A 114 2.08 3.86 -6.68
CA LEU A 114 2.12 4.44 -5.35
C LEU A 114 3.52 4.99 -5.14
N GLU A 115 3.66 6.30 -5.02
CA GLU A 115 4.94 6.96 -4.76
C GLU A 115 4.96 7.50 -3.33
N PHE A 116 5.94 7.07 -2.55
CA PHE A 116 6.14 7.55 -1.18
C PHE A 116 7.20 8.65 -1.22
N LYS A 117 6.79 9.88 -0.90
CA LYS A 117 7.69 11.02 -0.79
C LYS A 117 7.98 11.27 0.68
N GLU A 118 9.24 11.09 1.04
CA GLU A 118 9.74 11.61 2.32
C GLU A 118 9.86 13.14 2.19
N PRO A 119 9.57 13.90 3.26
CA PRO A 119 9.80 15.34 3.28
C PRO A 119 11.30 15.56 3.20
N ASN A 120 11.80 15.79 1.98
CA ASN A 120 13.21 15.96 1.67
C ASN A 120 13.95 16.73 2.77
N THR A 121 14.95 16.07 3.36
CA THR A 121 16.20 16.69 3.76
C THR A 121 16.62 17.60 2.61
N MET A 122 16.62 18.91 2.84
CA MET A 122 16.97 19.91 1.85
C MET A 122 18.32 19.58 1.21
N VAL A 123 18.28 19.09 -0.02
CA VAL A 123 19.33 19.36 -0.99
C VAL A 123 18.68 20.34 -1.95
N GLU A 124 19.15 21.58 -1.88
CA GLU A 124 18.72 22.68 -2.73
C GLU A 124 18.85 22.29 -4.20
N GLU A 125 17.73 22.14 -4.89
CA GLU A 125 17.70 22.37 -6.34
C GLU A 125 16.48 23.23 -6.65
N ASP A 126 16.78 24.52 -6.84
CA ASP A 126 15.88 25.52 -7.39
C ASP A 126 15.29 25.05 -8.72
N LYS A 127 13.97 24.86 -8.75
CA LYS A 127 13.16 25.18 -9.93
C LYS A 127 11.70 25.35 -9.54
N ALA A 128 11.31 26.61 -9.44
CA ALA A 128 9.94 27.05 -9.24
C ALA A 128 9.02 26.48 -10.32
N THR A 129 8.06 25.64 -9.92
CA THR A 129 6.87 25.34 -10.72
C THR A 129 5.65 25.57 -9.84
N SER A 130 5.01 26.72 -10.05
CA SER A 130 3.77 27.13 -9.41
C SER A 130 2.62 26.20 -9.80
N CYS A 131 2.09 25.44 -8.85
CA CYS A 131 0.79 24.77 -8.98
C CYS A 131 -0.18 25.34 -7.95
N SER A 132 -1.34 25.80 -8.44
CA SER A 132 -2.41 26.43 -7.66
C SER A 132 -2.99 25.50 -6.61
N MET A 133 -2.96 25.91 -5.34
CA MET A 133 -3.59 25.20 -4.24
C MET A 133 -5.10 25.45 -4.21
N ILE A 134 -5.88 24.37 -4.34
CA ILE A 134 -7.29 24.38 -3.94
C ILE A 134 -7.32 24.15 -2.43
N HIS A 135 -7.76 25.16 -1.70
CA HIS A 135 -7.93 25.15 -0.25
C HIS A 135 -8.94 24.07 0.18
N SER A 136 -8.48 23.08 0.95
CA SER A 136 -9.36 22.20 1.72
C SER A 136 -9.56 22.79 3.13
N PRO A 137 -10.79 22.77 3.68
CA PRO A 137 -11.08 23.39 4.96
C PRO A 137 -10.39 22.64 6.11
N VAL A 138 -9.78 23.42 7.00
CA VAL A 138 -9.03 22.98 8.16
C VAL A 138 -10.02 22.50 9.23
N SER A 139 -10.12 21.19 9.40
CA SER A 139 -10.75 20.59 10.58
C SER A 139 -9.74 20.60 11.73
N SER A 140 -10.02 21.40 12.76
CA SER A 140 -9.24 21.43 14.00
C SER A 140 -9.41 20.08 14.69
N CYS A 141 -8.30 19.47 15.09
CA CYS A 141 -8.29 18.20 15.81
C CYS A 141 -7.59 18.42 17.15
N GLU A 142 -8.38 18.29 18.21
CA GLU A 142 -7.99 18.36 19.60
C GLU A 142 -6.90 17.33 19.93
N ALA A 143 -5.89 17.79 20.66
CA ALA A 143 -4.83 16.94 21.21
C ALA A 143 -5.38 16.11 22.36
N LEU A 144 -5.75 14.85 22.08
CA LEU A 144 -6.23 13.92 23.09
C LEU A 144 -5.08 13.03 23.58
N ASN A 145 -4.72 13.20 24.85
CA ASN A 145 -3.91 12.28 25.64
C ASN A 145 -4.67 10.95 25.78
N LEU A 146 -4.36 9.98 24.91
CA LEU A 146 -4.97 8.65 24.89
C LEU A 146 -3.86 7.59 25.03
N SER A 147 -4.18 6.51 25.74
CA SER A 147 -3.28 5.39 25.99
C SER A 147 -2.60 4.86 24.71
N PRO A 148 -1.32 4.43 24.77
CA PRO A 148 -0.46 4.28 23.58
C PRO A 148 -0.96 3.30 22.52
N THR A 149 -1.73 2.28 22.91
CA THR A 149 -2.19 1.23 22.00
C THR A 149 -3.51 1.58 21.30
N ARG A 150 -4.41 2.32 21.97
CA ARG A 150 -5.70 2.73 21.39
C ARG A 150 -5.56 3.89 20.40
N SER A 151 -4.47 4.67 20.52
CA SER A 151 -4.16 5.75 19.58
C SER A 151 -3.65 5.25 18.22
N ARG A 152 -2.81 4.20 18.19
CA ARG A 152 -2.20 3.69 16.94
C ARG A 152 -3.22 3.06 15.98
N ALA A 153 -4.09 2.19 16.47
CA ALA A 153 -5.15 1.59 15.65
C ALA A 153 -6.10 2.66 15.08
N LYS A 154 -6.43 3.68 15.88
CA LYS A 154 -7.25 4.82 15.43
C LYS A 154 -6.52 5.63 14.36
N LEU A 155 -5.22 5.88 14.53
CA LEU A 155 -4.39 6.56 13.52
C LEU A 155 -4.37 5.76 12.20
N MET A 156 -4.10 4.45 12.26
CA MET A 156 -4.14 3.55 11.09
C MET A 156 -5.46 3.64 10.34
N GLN A 157 -6.58 3.59 11.06
CA GLN A 157 -7.91 3.73 10.48
C GLN A 157 -8.14 5.11 9.85
N MET A 158 -7.73 6.19 10.52
CA MET A 158 -7.88 7.56 10.00
C MET A 158 -7.04 7.78 8.74
N CYS A 159 -5.79 7.31 8.74
CA CYS A 159 -4.90 7.45 7.58
C CYS A 159 -5.41 6.66 6.38
N THR A 160 -5.90 5.44 6.63
CA THR A 160 -6.56 4.61 5.62
C THR A 160 -7.80 5.28 5.07
N LYS A 161 -8.74 5.73 5.92
CA LYS A 161 -9.97 6.42 5.49
C LYS A 161 -9.65 7.63 4.62
N LYS A 162 -8.61 8.40 4.97
CA LYS A 162 -8.14 9.53 4.17
C LYS A 162 -7.64 9.10 2.79
N LEU A 163 -6.82 8.05 2.71
CA LEU A 163 -6.35 7.47 1.45
C LEU A 163 -7.54 7.02 0.59
N MET A 164 -8.43 6.22 1.17
CA MET A 164 -9.60 5.67 0.46
C MET A 164 -10.50 6.77 -0.07
N ARG A 165 -10.74 7.82 0.72
CA ARG A 165 -11.55 8.97 0.29
C ARG A 165 -10.90 9.70 -0.89
N ALA A 166 -9.58 9.96 -0.83
CA ALA A 166 -8.87 10.61 -1.93
C ALA A 166 -8.92 9.79 -3.22
N VAL A 167 -8.68 8.48 -3.11
CA VAL A 167 -8.77 7.55 -4.25
C VAL A 167 -10.20 7.48 -4.79
N PHE A 168 -11.22 7.33 -3.94
CA PHE A 168 -12.61 7.28 -4.37
C PHE A 168 -13.03 8.56 -5.10
N THR A 169 -12.82 9.73 -4.49
CA THR A 169 -13.26 11.01 -5.06
C THR A 169 -12.59 11.30 -6.40
N GLN A 170 -11.29 11.00 -6.55
CA GLN A 170 -10.55 11.36 -7.76
C GLN A 170 -10.53 10.26 -8.83
N ALA A 171 -10.71 8.99 -8.44
CA ALA A 171 -10.66 7.86 -9.36
C ALA A 171 -12.05 7.37 -9.82
N MET A 172 -13.15 7.81 -9.20
CA MET A 172 -14.51 7.40 -9.59
C MET A 172 -14.80 7.66 -11.07
N GLU A 173 -14.40 8.81 -11.61
CA GLU A 173 -14.61 9.14 -13.04
C GLU A 173 -13.74 8.27 -13.96
N GLN A 174 -12.64 7.74 -13.44
CA GLN A 174 -11.58 7.12 -14.23
C GLN A 174 -11.62 5.59 -14.20
N PHE A 175 -12.20 5.02 -13.15
CA PHE A 175 -12.49 3.60 -13.04
C PHE A 175 -13.80 3.17 -13.73
N THR A 176 -14.48 4.11 -14.41
CA THR A 176 -15.73 3.88 -15.15
C THR A 176 -15.66 2.75 -16.16
N SER A 177 -14.50 2.56 -16.80
CA SER A 177 -14.36 1.49 -17.79
C SER A 177 -14.17 0.13 -17.11
N PRO A 178 -14.98 -0.89 -17.47
CA PRO A 178 -14.89 -2.20 -16.87
C PRO A 178 -13.53 -2.84 -17.18
N LEU A 179 -13.05 -3.63 -16.21
CA LEU A 179 -11.86 -4.44 -16.32
C LEU A 179 -12.25 -5.89 -16.11
N SER A 180 -12.16 -6.70 -17.16
CA SER A 180 -12.39 -8.15 -17.04
C SER A 180 -11.42 -8.74 -16.00
N ALA A 181 -11.90 -9.70 -15.22
CA ALA A 181 -11.10 -10.41 -14.23
C ALA A 181 -9.73 -10.84 -14.78
N THR A 182 -8.68 -10.53 -14.03
CA THR A 182 -7.30 -10.73 -14.40
C THR A 182 -6.45 -10.93 -13.15
N LYS A 183 -5.13 -11.01 -13.30
CA LYS A 183 -4.22 -11.17 -12.16
C LYS A 183 -3.75 -9.79 -11.69
N LEU A 184 -3.59 -9.65 -10.37
CA LEU A 184 -2.88 -8.52 -9.76
C LEU A 184 -1.43 -8.93 -9.55
N HIS A 185 -0.53 -8.24 -10.25
CA HIS A 185 0.91 -8.33 -10.07
C HIS A 185 1.39 -7.12 -9.26
N ILE A 186 2.44 -7.30 -8.47
CA ILE A 186 2.99 -6.26 -7.61
C ILE A 186 4.49 -6.17 -7.83
N ALA A 187 4.99 -4.94 -7.99
CA ALA A 187 6.41 -4.65 -7.99
C ALA A 187 6.69 -3.50 -7.01
N VAL A 188 7.77 -3.59 -6.24
CA VAL A 188 8.14 -2.61 -5.21
C VAL A 188 9.57 -2.16 -5.46
N LEU A 189 9.80 -0.86 -5.51
CA LEU A 189 11.13 -0.27 -5.51
C LEU A 189 11.48 0.06 -4.07
N ALA A 190 12.40 -0.71 -3.50
CA ALA A 190 12.82 -0.59 -2.11
C ALA A 190 14.34 -0.70 -1.98
N GLU A 191 14.86 -0.36 -0.82
CA GLU A 191 16.27 -0.54 -0.47
C GLU A 191 16.76 -1.96 -0.83
N ARG A 192 17.96 -2.05 -1.42
CA ARG A 192 18.60 -3.32 -1.74
C ARG A 192 18.96 -4.06 -0.45
N GLN A 193 18.52 -5.30 -0.35
CA GLN A 193 18.79 -6.21 0.75
C GLN A 193 19.57 -7.41 0.25
N ALA A 194 20.51 -7.89 1.08
CA ALA A 194 21.23 -9.13 0.81
C ALA A 194 20.34 -10.36 1.07
N ALA A 195 19.45 -10.26 2.06
CA ALA A 195 18.51 -11.32 2.42
C ALA A 195 17.30 -11.36 1.48
N ARG A 196 16.74 -12.56 1.28
CA ARG A 196 15.51 -12.74 0.51
C ARG A 196 14.31 -12.19 1.28
N ILE A 197 13.52 -11.35 0.61
CA ILE A 197 12.21 -10.90 1.12
C ILE A 197 11.17 -12.00 0.84
N PRO A 198 10.42 -12.49 1.85
CA PRO A 198 9.38 -13.48 1.65
C PRO A 198 8.39 -13.10 0.54
N GLY A 199 8.20 -13.99 -0.44
CA GLY A 199 7.26 -13.81 -1.54
C GLY A 199 7.69 -12.86 -2.65
N PHE A 200 8.86 -12.20 -2.54
CA PHE A 200 9.36 -11.26 -3.53
C PHE A 200 10.68 -11.73 -4.14
N LEU A 201 10.84 -11.46 -5.44
CA LEU A 201 12.05 -11.77 -6.21
C LEU A 201 12.76 -10.47 -6.65
N PRO A 202 14.06 -10.31 -6.37
CA PRO A 202 14.83 -9.16 -6.83
C PRO A 202 14.95 -9.15 -8.36
N LYS A 203 14.84 -7.96 -8.97
CA LYS A 203 14.92 -7.71 -10.41
C LYS A 203 15.71 -6.44 -10.69
N GLN A 204 16.98 -6.60 -11.06
CA GLN A 204 17.86 -5.46 -11.39
C GLN A 204 17.39 -4.69 -12.63
N ASN A 205 16.96 -5.41 -13.67
CA ASN A 205 16.59 -4.82 -14.97
C ASN A 205 15.07 -4.71 -15.16
N PHE A 206 14.32 -4.36 -14.11
CA PHE A 206 12.88 -4.20 -14.22
C PHE A 206 12.51 -2.90 -14.93
N LYS A 207 11.72 -3.01 -16.01
CA LYS A 207 11.16 -1.87 -16.74
C LYS A 207 9.65 -1.97 -16.72
N LEU A 208 8.99 -1.06 -15.99
CA LEU A 208 7.54 -0.98 -15.98
C LEU A 208 7.03 -0.54 -17.34
N ARG A 209 6.23 -1.40 -17.99
CA ARG A 209 5.46 -0.99 -19.17
C ARG A 209 4.18 -0.31 -18.69
N LEU A 210 3.79 0.76 -19.36
CA LEU A 210 2.51 1.41 -19.15
C LEU A 210 1.50 0.92 -20.20
N PRO A 211 0.21 0.79 -19.85
CA PRO A 211 -0.82 0.40 -20.81
C PRO A 211 -0.95 1.48 -21.90
N LYS A 212 -1.26 1.06 -23.14
CA LYS A 212 -1.49 1.98 -24.26
C LYS A 212 -2.69 2.92 -24.03
N LYS A 213 -3.68 2.44 -23.28
CA LYS A 213 -4.87 3.22 -22.89
C LYS A 213 -4.54 4.08 -21.66
N LYS A 214 -5.29 5.17 -21.44
CA LYS A 214 -5.18 6.06 -20.26
C LYS A 214 -5.66 5.38 -18.95
N ARG A 215 -5.16 4.18 -18.64
CA ARG A 215 -5.45 3.38 -17.43
C ARG A 215 -4.19 3.29 -16.54
N ALA A 216 -3.55 4.42 -16.34
CA ALA A 216 -2.38 4.56 -15.48
C ALA A 216 -2.64 5.69 -14.48
N TYR A 217 -2.56 5.34 -13.20
CA TYR A 217 -2.88 6.22 -12.07
C TYR A 217 -1.65 6.35 -11.19
N ASN A 218 -1.32 7.57 -10.78
CA ASN A 218 -0.27 7.85 -9.81
C ASN A 218 -0.92 8.29 -8.50
N ILE A 219 -0.54 7.70 -7.39
CA ILE A 219 -0.96 8.08 -6.05
C ILE A 219 0.31 8.47 -5.30
N VAL A 220 0.46 9.77 -5.05
CA VAL A 220 1.60 10.34 -4.33
C VAL A 220 1.22 10.48 -2.86
N ILE A 221 1.89 9.73 -2.01
CA ILE A 221 1.70 9.75 -0.56
C ILE A 221 2.87 10.53 0.05
N THR A 222 2.56 11.65 0.67
CA THR A 222 3.56 12.52 1.31
C THR A 222 3.29 12.58 2.80
N ASP A 223 4.34 12.42 3.60
CA ASP A 223 4.31 12.77 5.01
C ASP A 223 4.84 14.20 5.20
N ARG A 224 4.09 15.03 5.91
CA ARG A 224 4.45 16.41 6.25
C ARG A 224 4.79 16.44 7.73
N VAL A 225 6.09 16.34 8.01
CA VAL A 225 6.63 16.72 9.31
C VAL A 225 6.82 18.23 9.30
N ASP A 226 5.91 18.98 9.93
CA ASP A 226 6.11 20.41 10.15
C ASP A 226 7.27 20.58 11.15
N ARG A 227 8.51 20.73 10.65
CA ARG A 227 9.70 20.97 11.49
C ARG A 227 9.75 22.38 12.10
N THR A 228 8.76 23.22 11.83
CA THR A 228 8.82 24.68 12.04
C THR A 228 8.60 25.15 13.48
N LYS A 229 8.91 24.37 14.53
CA LYS A 229 8.56 24.78 15.92
C LYS A 229 9.60 24.59 17.03
N MET A 230 10.88 24.33 16.74
CA MET A 230 11.88 24.21 17.83
C MET A 230 13.05 25.20 17.83
N ASP A 231 13.21 26.09 16.84
CA ASP A 231 14.39 26.97 16.79
C ASP A 231 14.21 28.42 17.31
N ASP A 232 13.02 28.82 17.79
CA ASP A 232 12.77 30.21 18.24
C ASP A 232 12.70 30.40 19.77
N GLN A 233 13.37 29.57 20.57
CA GLN A 233 13.48 29.77 22.03
C GLN A 233 14.91 29.66 22.58
N PHE A 234 15.89 30.31 21.95
CA PHE A 234 17.12 30.74 22.64
C PHE A 234 17.52 32.14 22.21
N GLY A 235 16.71 33.11 22.62
CA GLY A 235 17.02 34.54 22.52
C GLY A 235 16.94 35.22 23.87
N VAL A 236 17.91 34.98 24.76
CA VAL A 236 18.30 35.92 25.84
C VAL A 236 19.79 35.75 26.18
N ASN A 237 20.59 36.75 25.77
CA ASN A 237 21.84 37.30 26.31
C ASN A 237 22.65 36.51 27.37
N GLN A 238 23.95 36.30 27.09
CA GLN A 238 25.02 36.87 27.93
C GLN A 238 26.43 36.78 27.30
N ASP A 239 27.00 37.97 27.13
CA ASP A 239 28.38 38.41 27.37
C ASP A 239 29.64 37.57 27.11
N GLN A 240 30.61 38.34 26.61
CA GLN A 240 32.02 38.09 26.37
C GLN A 240 32.75 37.42 27.55
N SER A 241 33.58 36.42 27.27
CA SER A 241 35.02 36.49 27.60
C SER A 241 35.83 35.36 26.96
N ASN A 242 37.04 35.74 26.54
CA ASN A 242 38.08 34.92 25.95
C ASN A 242 38.49 33.73 26.82
N ARG A 243 38.83 32.57 26.20
CA ARG A 243 40.19 32.00 26.24
C ARG A 243 40.36 30.74 25.38
N THR A 244 41.50 30.75 24.72
CA THR A 244 42.19 29.76 23.89
C THR A 244 42.53 28.48 24.66
N SER A 245 42.35 27.31 24.03
CA SER A 245 43.42 26.30 23.90
C SER A 245 43.00 25.16 22.97
N ASN A 246 43.94 24.81 22.11
CA ASN A 246 43.89 23.75 21.10
C ASN A 246 43.75 22.35 21.73
N GLY A 247 42.81 21.57 21.20
CA GLY A 247 42.66 20.14 21.48
C GLY A 247 42.07 19.44 20.26
N GLN A 248 42.92 19.19 19.27
CA GLN A 248 42.56 18.56 18.00
C GLN A 248 42.43 17.04 18.20
N SER A 249 41.24 16.57 18.55
CA SER A 249 40.87 15.15 18.51
C SER A 249 39.88 14.93 17.37
N GLN A 250 40.42 14.54 16.21
CA GLN A 250 39.64 14.11 15.06
C GLN A 250 39.04 12.73 15.38
N SER A 251 37.77 12.70 15.77
CA SER A 251 36.97 11.49 15.70
C SER A 251 36.57 11.25 14.23
N PRO A 252 36.60 10.00 13.74
CA PRO A 252 36.16 9.71 12.39
C PRO A 252 34.64 9.86 12.34
N PHE A 253 34.18 10.96 11.76
CA PHE A 253 32.80 11.06 11.27
C PHE A 253 32.65 10.02 10.15
N ILE A 254 32.11 8.86 10.50
CA ILE A 254 31.61 7.88 9.53
C ILE A 254 30.38 8.54 8.90
N ALA A 255 30.57 9.18 7.74
CA ALA A 255 29.46 9.58 6.90
C ALA A 255 28.59 8.33 6.66
N PRO A 256 27.26 8.41 6.81
CA PRO A 256 26.38 7.30 6.45
C PRO A 256 26.69 6.92 5.00
N PRO A 257 26.73 5.63 4.64
CA PRO A 257 26.95 5.21 3.26
C PRO A 257 25.74 5.65 2.42
N HIS A 258 25.80 6.86 1.86
CA HIS A 258 24.70 7.53 1.16
C HIS A 258 24.39 6.96 -0.24
N ASN A 259 24.81 5.73 -0.54
CA ASN A 259 24.40 5.03 -1.75
C ASN A 259 23.40 3.93 -1.37
N LEU A 260 22.21 4.34 -0.92
CA LEU A 260 21.07 3.44 -0.84
C LEU A 260 20.71 3.02 -2.27
N GLU A 261 21.30 1.91 -2.71
CA GLU A 261 20.96 1.31 -3.99
C GLU A 261 19.54 0.76 -3.87
N PHE A 262 18.58 1.37 -4.57
CA PHE A 262 17.23 0.84 -4.64
C PHE A 262 17.17 -0.27 -5.69
N MET A 263 16.41 -1.33 -5.40
CA MET A 263 16.18 -2.46 -6.30
C MET A 263 14.68 -2.75 -6.43
N TRP A 264 14.26 -3.20 -7.61
CA TRP A 264 12.90 -3.69 -7.80
C TRP A 264 12.75 -5.11 -7.25
N TYR A 265 11.68 -5.32 -6.49
CA TYR A 265 11.24 -6.59 -5.97
C TYR A 265 9.87 -6.91 -6.56
N VAL A 266 9.74 -8.06 -7.21
CA VAL A 266 8.51 -8.49 -7.88
C VAL A 266 7.86 -9.63 -7.10
N LEU A 267 6.56 -9.51 -6.84
CA LEU A 267 5.77 -10.55 -6.20
C LEU A 267 5.82 -11.85 -7.02
N GLU A 268 6.27 -12.93 -6.38
CA GLU A 268 6.51 -14.22 -7.02
C GLU A 268 5.22 -14.85 -7.56
N LYS A 269 4.14 -14.77 -6.78
CA LYS A 269 2.83 -15.35 -7.10
C LYS A 269 1.78 -14.23 -7.18
N PRO A 270 1.30 -13.86 -8.38
CA PRO A 270 0.30 -12.82 -8.51
C PRO A 270 -1.06 -13.28 -7.95
N VAL A 271 -1.85 -12.34 -7.43
CA VAL A 271 -3.17 -12.62 -6.88
C VAL A 271 -4.17 -12.83 -8.02
N PRO A 272 -4.85 -13.99 -8.13
CA PRO A 272 -5.79 -14.25 -9.20
C PRO A 272 -7.14 -13.57 -8.91
N GLY A 273 -7.61 -12.73 -9.83
CA GLY A 273 -8.97 -12.20 -9.81
C GLY A 273 -9.98 -13.15 -10.46
N PHE A 274 -11.24 -13.06 -10.04
CA PHE A 274 -12.38 -13.75 -10.62
C PHE A 274 -13.66 -12.92 -10.41
N SER A 275 -14.60 -13.00 -11.35
CA SER A 275 -15.86 -12.25 -11.33
C SER A 275 -17.10 -13.14 -11.27
N ASP A 276 -16.92 -14.46 -11.18
CA ASP A 276 -18.03 -15.42 -11.18
C ASP A 276 -18.81 -15.34 -9.86
N VAL A 277 -20.14 -15.43 -9.95
CA VAL A 277 -21.00 -15.50 -8.76
C VAL A 277 -20.72 -16.79 -8.00
N ILE A 278 -20.48 -16.66 -6.70
CA ILE A 278 -20.30 -17.82 -5.81
C ILE A 278 -21.68 -18.32 -5.41
N THR A 279 -22.20 -19.31 -6.13
CA THR A 279 -23.45 -19.97 -5.77
C THR A 279 -23.20 -20.91 -4.60
N THR A 280 -23.70 -20.55 -3.41
CA THR A 280 -23.80 -21.50 -2.29
C THR A 280 -24.95 -22.44 -2.59
N ASP A 281 -24.68 -23.74 -2.71
CA ASP A 281 -25.63 -24.77 -3.18
C ASP A 281 -26.89 -24.96 -2.30
N SER A 282 -27.04 -24.21 -1.20
CA SER A 282 -28.19 -24.25 -0.30
C SER A 282 -29.54 -23.93 -0.97
N LYS A 283 -29.56 -23.35 -2.18
CA LYS A 283 -30.80 -23.16 -2.96
C LYS A 283 -31.16 -24.31 -3.91
N ARG A 284 -30.22 -25.20 -4.28
CA ARG A 284 -30.50 -26.30 -5.21
C ARG A 284 -31.38 -27.40 -4.62
N GLN A 285 -31.46 -27.52 -3.30
CA GLN A 285 -32.29 -28.54 -2.63
C GLN A 285 -33.78 -28.17 -2.51
N ARG A 286 -34.20 -26.93 -2.85
CA ARG A 286 -35.63 -26.55 -2.74
C ARG A 286 -36.47 -26.82 -3.98
N ASN A 287 -35.86 -27.12 -5.14
CA ASN A 287 -36.59 -27.33 -6.40
C ASN A 287 -36.66 -28.81 -6.84
N LEU A 288 -36.44 -29.73 -5.91
CA LEU A 288 -36.60 -31.18 -6.13
C LEU A 288 -37.68 -31.79 -5.23
N ARG A 289 -38.66 -30.98 -4.80
CA ARG A 289 -39.87 -31.43 -4.11
C ARG A 289 -41.10 -30.99 -4.90
#